data_AF-A0A6A5H0P8-F1
#
_entry.id   AF-A0A6A5H0P8-F1
#
_cell.length_a   1.000
_cell.length_b   1.000
_cell.length_c   1.000
_cell.angle_alpha   90.00
_cell.angle_beta   90.00
_cell.angle_gamma   90.00
#
_symmetry.space_group_name_H-M   'P 1'
#
loop_
_entity.id
_entity.type
_entity.pdbx_description
1 polymer ?
#
loop_
_entity_poly.entity_id
_entity_poly.type
_entity_poly.pdbx_seq_one_letter_code
_entity_poly.pdbx_strand_id
1 'polypeptide(L)'
;MAFRTTLLYGDSGLEAEPNIQTKNLLDFSDSDKAIPLIEDQVYDEAPLNTVLRLISVHSLTCGGLKASVLQHYRRIVNQSYGSHALNKVLKMQKMGLIREKGGHGKMQCEYAPMLFQQMKKNYDMLPENFSEAKLNDMAYAYSGFSPLLCKILEEGDRVKWAGWPKTMLGEDLDPISDKDPRGTCIFVIGGLTRSEMALIRENLPNIALITTSALITGDKLLNNITNI
;
A
#
# COMPACT_ATOMS: atom_id res chain seq x y z
N MET A 1 2.77 -0.58 2.07
CA MET A 1 1.47 -1.29 2.13
C MET A 1 1.13 -1.77 0.74
N ALA A 2 1.57 -2.97 0.41
CA ALA A 2 1.36 -3.53 -0.91
C ALA A 2 0.04 -4.33 -0.97
N PHE A 3 -0.81 -3.99 -1.94
CA PHE A 3 -2.17 -4.51 -2.05
C PHE A 3 -2.21 -5.75 -2.96
N ARG A 4 -1.71 -6.90 -2.49
CA ARG A 4 -1.99 -8.18 -3.18
C ARG A 4 -3.32 -8.75 -2.68
N THR A 5 -4.30 -8.84 -3.57
CA THR A 5 -5.48 -9.69 -3.36
C THR A 5 -5.08 -11.10 -3.78
N THR A 6 -5.02 -12.04 -2.85
CA THR A 6 -4.87 -13.45 -3.18
C THR A 6 -6.21 -14.12 -2.90
N LEU A 7 -6.99 -14.41 -3.94
CA LEU A 7 -8.02 -15.44 -3.85
C LEU A 7 -7.39 -16.74 -4.30
N LEU A 8 -7.44 -17.75 -3.43
CA LEU A 8 -7.30 -19.14 -3.82
C LEU A 8 -8.72 -19.66 -3.95
N TYR A 9 -9.22 -19.89 -5.16
CA TYR A 9 -10.36 -20.79 -5.38
C TYR A 9 -10.28 -21.45 -6.75
N GLY A 10 -10.63 -22.74 -6.78
CA GLY A 10 -10.54 -23.61 -7.95
C GLY A 10 -11.73 -23.51 -8.90
N ASP A 11 -11.47 -24.02 -10.11
CA ASP A 11 -12.37 -24.43 -11.18
C ASP A 11 -13.79 -23.87 -11.17
N SER A 12 -14.00 -22.79 -11.94
CA SER A 12 -14.81 -22.83 -13.18
C SER A 12 -14.97 -21.43 -13.77
N GLY A 13 -14.55 -21.26 -15.03
CA GLY A 13 -15.15 -20.32 -16.00
C GLY A 13 -15.02 -18.81 -15.76
N LEU A 14 -14.06 -18.18 -16.47
CA LEU A 14 -14.11 -16.80 -16.96
C LEU A 14 -14.50 -15.71 -15.94
N GLU A 15 -13.64 -15.45 -14.95
CA GLU A 15 -13.69 -14.23 -14.14
C GLU A 15 -12.30 -13.56 -14.13
N ALA A 16 -12.26 -12.27 -14.46
CA ALA A 16 -11.01 -11.52 -14.62
C ALA A 16 -10.22 -11.45 -13.30
N GLU A 17 -8.95 -11.86 -13.36
CA GLU A 17 -8.03 -11.86 -12.22
C GLU A 17 -7.96 -10.49 -11.50
N PRO A 18 -8.07 -10.44 -10.16
CA PRO A 18 -8.03 -9.19 -9.39
C PRO A 18 -6.73 -8.37 -9.56
N ASN A 19 -5.68 -8.99 -10.10
CA ASN A 19 -4.40 -8.35 -10.40
C ASN A 19 -4.49 -7.40 -11.61
N ILE A 20 -5.34 -7.69 -12.59
CA ILE A 20 -5.50 -6.88 -13.81
C ILE A 20 -6.17 -5.55 -13.47
N GLN A 21 -7.22 -5.59 -12.63
CA GLN A 21 -7.95 -4.39 -12.22
C GLN A 21 -7.09 -3.41 -11.40
N THR A 22 -6.20 -3.93 -10.55
CA THR A 22 -5.33 -3.09 -9.72
C THR A 22 -4.21 -2.45 -10.54
N LYS A 23 -3.68 -3.16 -11.54
CA LYS A 23 -2.71 -2.62 -12.50
C LYS A 23 -3.32 -1.48 -13.32
N ASN A 24 -4.52 -1.70 -13.87
CA ASN A 24 -5.27 -0.67 -14.59
C ASN A 24 -5.51 0.58 -13.72
N LEU A 25 -5.64 0.44 -12.41
CA LEU A 25 -5.81 1.57 -11.49
C LEU A 25 -4.55 2.44 -11.35
N LEU A 26 -3.36 1.84 -11.42
CA LEU A 26 -2.09 2.57 -11.30
C LEU A 26 -1.80 3.41 -12.54
N ASP A 27 -2.37 3.07 -13.69
CA ASP A 27 -2.33 3.91 -14.90
C ASP A 27 -3.08 5.24 -14.67
N PHE A 28 -4.06 5.25 -13.76
CA PHE A 28 -4.78 6.44 -13.33
C PHE A 28 -4.16 7.14 -12.10
N SER A 29 -2.89 6.87 -11.78
CA SER A 29 -2.23 7.40 -10.57
C SER A 29 -2.10 8.93 -10.50
N ASP A 30 -2.41 9.64 -11.59
CA ASP A 30 -2.48 11.11 -11.67
C ASP A 30 -3.89 11.63 -12.02
N SER A 31 -4.91 10.76 -12.00
CA SER A 31 -6.28 11.15 -12.32
C SER A 31 -6.87 12.00 -11.20
N ASP A 32 -7.35 13.17 -11.59
CA ASP A 32 -8.11 14.07 -10.71
C ASP A 32 -9.63 13.81 -10.77
N LYS A 33 -10.06 12.80 -11.52
CA LYS A 33 -11.48 12.49 -11.78
C LYS A 33 -11.86 11.16 -11.13
N ALA A 34 -13.16 10.92 -11.00
CA ALA A 34 -13.67 9.60 -10.65
C ALA A 34 -13.19 8.57 -11.70
N ILE A 35 -12.83 7.38 -11.23
CA ILE A 35 -12.28 6.32 -12.07
C ILE A 35 -13.43 5.38 -12.43
N PRO A 36 -13.77 5.21 -13.73
CA PRO A 36 -14.91 4.39 -14.15
C PRO A 36 -14.88 2.97 -13.57
N LEU A 37 -13.70 2.33 -13.54
CA LEU A 37 -13.52 1.00 -12.94
C LEU A 37 -14.04 0.92 -11.49
N ILE A 38 -13.88 1.97 -10.68
CA ILE A 38 -14.38 1.99 -9.30
C ILE A 38 -15.90 2.10 -9.29
N GLU A 39 -16.47 2.88 -10.20
CA GLU A 39 -17.92 3.04 -10.34
C GLU A 39 -18.56 1.73 -10.77
N ASP A 40 -17.99 1.08 -11.78
CA ASP A 40 -18.43 -0.23 -12.28
C ASP A 40 -18.43 -1.28 -11.16
N GLN A 41 -17.36 -1.37 -10.37
CA GLN A 41 -17.31 -2.28 -9.21
C GLN A 41 -18.35 -1.96 -8.13
N VAL A 42 -18.80 -0.71 -8.03
CA VAL A 42 -19.89 -0.32 -7.12
C VAL A 42 -21.25 -0.70 -7.69
N TYR A 43 -21.44 -0.55 -9.01
CA TYR A 43 -22.67 -0.93 -9.71
C TYR A 43 -22.86 -2.44 -9.79
N ASP A 44 -21.76 -3.20 -9.91
CA ASP A 44 -21.73 -4.66 -9.89
C ASP A 44 -21.85 -5.25 -8.47
N GLU A 45 -22.08 -4.42 -7.44
CA GLU A 45 -22.18 -4.83 -6.03
C GLU A 45 -21.00 -5.67 -5.54
N ALA A 46 -19.78 -5.36 -6.00
CA ALA A 46 -18.58 -6.05 -5.55
C ALA A 46 -18.42 -5.95 -4.01
N PRO A 47 -17.65 -6.84 -3.36
CA PRO A 47 -17.49 -6.78 -1.91
C PRO A 47 -17.00 -5.40 -1.44
N LEU A 48 -17.63 -4.85 -0.39
CA LEU A 48 -17.34 -3.50 0.11
C LEU A 48 -15.84 -3.25 0.32
N ASN A 49 -15.10 -4.23 0.86
CA ASN A 49 -13.67 -4.09 1.07
C ASN A 49 -12.89 -3.93 -0.24
N THR A 50 -13.31 -4.58 -1.33
CA THR A 50 -12.71 -4.41 -2.66
C THR A 50 -12.86 -2.96 -3.13
N VAL A 51 -14.08 -2.43 -3.10
CA VAL A 51 -14.37 -1.04 -3.47
C VAL A 51 -13.58 -0.05 -2.61
N LEU A 52 -13.59 -0.22 -1.28
CA LEU A 52 -12.88 0.65 -0.35
C LEU A 52 -11.36 0.61 -0.55
N ARG A 53 -10.81 -0.56 -0.91
CA ARG A 53 -9.39 -0.69 -1.27
C ARG A 53 -9.07 0.07 -2.55
N LEU A 54 -9.90 -0.02 -3.60
CA LEU A 54 -9.69 0.73 -4.84
C LEU A 54 -9.76 2.24 -4.61
N ILE A 55 -10.74 2.73 -3.84
CA ILE A 55 -10.84 4.14 -3.47
C ILE A 55 -9.60 4.59 -2.68
N SER A 56 -9.11 3.76 -1.76
CA SER A 56 -7.90 4.05 -0.98
C SER A 56 -6.67 4.13 -1.87
N VAL A 57 -6.49 3.19 -2.81
CA VAL A 57 -5.37 3.20 -3.76
C VAL A 57 -5.40 4.49 -4.58
N HIS A 58 -6.55 4.84 -5.17
CA HIS A 58 -6.71 6.09 -5.91
C HIS A 58 -6.37 7.32 -5.04
N SER A 59 -6.86 7.36 -3.80
CA SER A 59 -6.52 8.46 -2.88
C SER A 59 -5.04 8.51 -2.55
N LEU A 60 -4.37 7.38 -2.35
CA LEU A 60 -2.95 7.32 -1.99
C LEU A 60 -2.05 7.68 -3.17
N THR A 61 -2.39 7.25 -4.39
CA THR A 61 -1.60 7.53 -5.59
C THR A 61 -1.65 9.01 -5.99
N CYS A 62 -2.82 9.65 -5.84
CA CYS A 62 -3.01 11.05 -6.22
C CYS A 62 -2.66 12.06 -5.10
N GLY A 63 -2.19 11.59 -3.93
CA GLY A 63 -1.95 12.46 -2.76
C GLY A 63 -3.22 13.05 -2.15
N GLY A 64 -4.36 12.38 -2.35
CA GLY A 64 -5.70 12.82 -1.95
C GLY A 64 -6.64 13.01 -3.14
N LEU A 65 -7.94 12.91 -2.86
CA LEU A 65 -9.02 13.06 -3.84
C LEU A 65 -9.57 14.50 -3.83
N LYS A 66 -9.91 15.04 -5.00
CA LYS A 66 -10.66 16.31 -5.06
C LYS A 66 -11.97 16.20 -4.27
N ALA A 67 -12.41 17.31 -3.67
CA ALA A 67 -13.63 17.37 -2.86
C ALA A 67 -14.86 16.80 -3.58
N SER A 68 -15.01 17.12 -4.88
CA SER A 68 -16.10 16.60 -5.72
C SER A 68 -16.04 15.09 -5.91
N VAL A 69 -14.86 14.53 -6.19
CA VAL A 69 -14.62 13.09 -6.36
C VAL A 69 -14.86 12.35 -5.06
N LEU A 70 -14.37 12.88 -3.94
CA LEU A 70 -14.59 12.30 -2.61
C LEU A 70 -16.08 12.31 -2.23
N GLN A 71 -16.80 13.41 -2.50
CA GLN A 71 -18.24 13.48 -2.26
C GLN A 71 -19.01 12.49 -3.14
N HIS A 72 -18.59 12.31 -4.39
CA HIS A 72 -19.16 11.33 -5.30
C HIS A 72 -18.96 9.90 -4.79
N TYR A 73 -17.74 9.51 -4.43
CA TYR A 73 -17.49 8.17 -3.87
C TYR A 73 -18.26 7.91 -2.58
N ARG A 74 -18.35 8.90 -1.68
CA ARG A 74 -19.19 8.78 -0.47
C ARG A 74 -20.66 8.54 -0.83
N ARG A 75 -21.18 9.21 -1.86
CA ARG A 75 -22.57 9.05 -2.31
C ARG A 75 -22.83 7.64 -2.83
N ILE A 76 -22.03 7.16 -3.77
CA ILE A 76 -22.26 5.84 -4.38
C ILE A 76 -22.03 4.70 -3.36
N VAL A 77 -21.04 4.83 -2.46
CA VAL A 77 -20.81 3.84 -1.41
C VAL A 77 -21.98 3.80 -0.42
N ASN A 78 -22.52 4.96 -0.03
CA ASN A 78 -23.67 5.01 0.86
C ASN A 78 -24.95 4.46 0.20
N GLN A 79 -25.12 4.68 -1.10
CA GLN A 79 -26.28 4.20 -1.85
C GLN A 79 -26.25 2.68 -2.03
N SER A 80 -25.10 2.10 -2.39
CA SER A 80 -24.99 0.65 -2.64
C SER A 80 -24.82 -0.18 -1.37
N TYR A 81 -24.10 0.31 -0.35
CA TYR A 81 -23.72 -0.48 0.84
C TYR A 81 -24.29 0.05 2.16
N GLY A 82 -25.04 1.17 2.11
CA GLY A 82 -25.68 1.78 3.28
C GLY A 82 -24.77 2.60 4.20
N SER A 83 -25.38 3.16 5.24
CA SER A 83 -24.71 4.12 6.16
C SER A 83 -23.53 3.53 6.94
N HIS A 84 -23.52 2.21 7.17
CA HIS A 84 -22.39 1.55 7.85
C HIS A 84 -21.09 1.65 7.01
N ALA A 85 -21.21 1.49 5.69
CA ALA A 85 -20.09 1.63 4.78
C ALA A 85 -19.57 3.08 4.74
N LEU A 86 -20.47 4.07 4.78
CA LEU A 86 -20.08 5.47 4.87
C LEU A 86 -19.31 5.78 6.17
N ASN A 87 -19.74 5.23 7.30
CA ASN A 87 -18.99 5.35 8.56
C ASN A 87 -17.58 4.76 8.46
N LYS A 88 -17.43 3.64 7.74
CA LYS A 88 -16.12 3.04 7.46
C LYS A 88 -15.24 3.96 6.62
N VAL A 89 -15.78 4.60 5.58
CA VAL A 89 -15.08 5.64 4.78
C VAL A 89 -14.59 6.77 5.68
N LEU A 90 -15.42 7.30 6.59
CA LEU A 90 -15.02 8.39 7.49
C LEU A 90 -13.87 7.98 8.42
N LYS A 91 -13.89 6.75 8.96
CA LYS A 91 -12.78 6.21 9.76
C LYS A 91 -11.49 6.08 8.94
N MET A 92 -11.61 5.58 7.71
CA MET A 92 -10.47 5.52 6.77
C MET A 92 -9.89 6.90 6.45
N GLN A 93 -10.72 7.96 6.50
CA GLN A 93 -10.23 9.33 6.36
C GLN A 93 -9.43 9.81 7.57
N LYS A 94 -9.89 9.51 8.79
CA LYS A 94 -9.10 9.80 10.01
C LYS A 94 -7.76 9.06 10.01
N MET A 95 -7.70 7.84 9.48
CA MET A 95 -6.48 7.05 9.33
C MET A 95 -5.59 7.50 8.15
N GLY A 96 -6.08 8.40 7.29
CA GLY A 96 -5.33 8.92 6.17
C GLY A 96 -5.22 7.98 4.96
N LEU A 97 -6.00 6.89 4.92
CA LEU A 97 -6.11 6.01 3.75
C LEU A 97 -6.90 6.67 2.61
N ILE A 98 -7.88 7.50 2.98
CA ILE A 98 -8.65 8.34 2.06
C ILE A 98 -8.46 9.78 2.51
N ARG A 99 -8.03 10.67 1.62
CA ARG A 99 -7.77 12.07 1.95
C ARG A 99 -8.48 12.99 0.98
N GLU A 100 -8.82 14.16 1.46
CA GLU A 100 -9.21 15.27 0.58
C GLU A 100 -7.94 16.01 0.15
N LYS A 101 -7.78 16.21 -1.16
CA LYS A 101 -6.62 16.88 -1.77
C LYS A 101 -6.58 18.34 -1.27
N GLY A 102 -5.39 18.79 -0.88
CA GLY A 102 -5.18 20.15 -0.35
C GLY A 102 -5.45 20.31 1.15
N GLY A 103 -5.87 19.26 1.87
CA GLY A 103 -5.89 19.28 3.34
C GLY A 103 -6.94 20.19 4.00
N HIS A 104 -7.78 20.87 3.24
CA HIS A 104 -8.82 21.77 3.76
C HIS A 104 -10.12 21.06 4.19
N GLY A 105 -10.15 19.72 4.14
CA GLY A 105 -11.31 18.93 4.50
C GLY A 105 -11.63 18.98 5.99
N LYS A 106 -12.89 18.71 6.36
CA LYS A 106 -13.34 18.62 7.75
C LYS A 106 -12.81 17.38 8.50
N MET A 107 -12.34 16.38 7.77
CA MET A 107 -11.79 15.13 8.29
C MET A 107 -10.31 15.07 7.91
N GLN A 108 -9.45 15.61 8.78
CA GLN A 108 -8.01 15.64 8.57
C GLN A 108 -7.34 14.50 9.35
N CYS A 109 -6.29 13.94 8.75
CA CYS A 109 -5.41 12.99 9.40
C CYS A 109 -4.11 13.73 9.73
N GLU A 110 -3.64 13.57 10.97
CA GLU A 110 -2.47 14.27 11.52
C GLU A 110 -1.16 13.92 10.79
N TYR A 111 -1.09 12.72 10.19
CA TYR A 111 0.06 12.32 9.40
C TYR A 111 0.08 13.02 8.04
N ALA A 112 1.28 13.34 7.55
CA ALA A 112 1.48 13.91 6.22
C ALA A 112 0.96 12.97 5.12
N PRO A 113 0.47 13.51 3.98
CA PRO A 113 0.06 12.69 2.85
C PRO A 113 1.26 11.98 2.22
N MET A 114 1.02 10.79 1.68
CA MET A 114 2.04 10.06 0.92
C MET A 114 2.30 10.75 -0.42
N LEU A 115 3.55 11.10 -0.70
CA LEU A 115 3.96 11.72 -1.97
C LEU A 115 4.24 10.66 -3.03
N PHE A 116 3.20 9.88 -3.39
CA PHE A 116 3.34 8.71 -4.25
C PHE A 116 4.06 9.00 -5.57
N GLN A 117 3.73 10.09 -6.27
CA GLN A 117 4.36 10.42 -7.56
C GLN A 117 5.87 10.70 -7.45
N GLN A 118 6.30 11.32 -6.35
CA GLN A 118 7.72 11.53 -6.09
C GLN A 118 8.40 10.20 -5.76
N MET A 119 7.79 9.38 -4.89
CA MET A 119 8.35 8.09 -4.49
C MET A 119 8.39 7.10 -5.67
N LYS A 120 7.38 7.09 -6.53
CA LYS A 120 7.32 6.31 -7.77
C LYS A 120 8.54 6.56 -8.64
N LYS A 121 8.93 7.83 -8.82
CA LYS A 121 10.10 8.23 -9.60
C LYS A 121 11.41 7.92 -8.89
N ASN A 122 11.51 8.25 -7.60
CA ASN A 122 12.74 8.09 -6.84
C ASN A 122 13.15 6.63 -6.65
N TYR A 123 12.16 5.73 -6.50
CA TYR A 123 12.38 4.31 -6.20
C TYR A 123 12.08 3.38 -7.38
N ASP A 124 11.79 3.94 -8.56
CA ASP A 124 11.39 3.20 -9.76
C ASP A 124 10.35 2.12 -9.45
N MET A 125 9.21 2.55 -8.89
CA MET A 125 8.21 1.61 -8.36
C MET A 125 7.37 0.94 -9.46
N LEU A 126 7.40 1.48 -10.67
CA LEU A 126 6.63 1.01 -11.82
C LEU A 126 7.57 0.92 -13.04
N PRO A 127 8.49 -0.06 -13.04
CA PRO A 127 9.43 -0.24 -14.13
C PRO A 127 8.69 -0.61 -15.43
N GLU A 128 9.07 0.03 -16.54
CA GLU A 128 8.45 -0.22 -17.85
C GLU A 128 8.69 -1.65 -18.36
N ASN A 129 9.87 -2.20 -18.05
CA ASN A 129 10.28 -3.54 -18.47
C ASN A 129 10.60 -4.39 -17.23
N PHE A 130 9.70 -5.29 -16.87
CA PHE A 130 9.93 -6.30 -15.84
C PHE A 130 9.59 -7.69 -16.37
N SER A 131 10.12 -8.73 -15.72
CA SER A 131 9.82 -10.11 -16.06
C SER A 131 9.36 -10.85 -14.82
N GLU A 132 8.19 -11.48 -14.87
CA GLU A 132 7.69 -12.31 -13.77
C GLU A 132 8.55 -13.57 -13.53
N ALA A 133 9.31 -13.98 -14.56
CA ALA A 133 10.20 -15.13 -14.48
C ALA A 133 11.58 -14.81 -13.87
N LYS A 134 11.98 -13.54 -13.86
CA LYS A 134 13.28 -13.12 -13.32
C LYS A 134 13.09 -12.49 -11.94
N LEU A 135 13.72 -13.09 -10.93
CA LEU A 135 13.63 -12.64 -9.54
C LEU A 135 14.59 -11.48 -9.22
N ASN A 136 15.15 -10.82 -10.25
CA ASN A 136 16.09 -9.72 -10.07
C ASN A 136 15.41 -8.36 -9.81
N ASP A 137 14.11 -8.23 -10.12
CA ASP A 137 13.34 -7.02 -9.87
C ASP A 137 12.13 -7.35 -8.99
N MET A 138 12.01 -6.65 -7.88
CA MET A 138 10.92 -6.81 -6.91
C MET A 138 9.51 -6.58 -7.48
N ALA A 139 9.40 -6.01 -8.69
CA ALA A 139 8.12 -5.82 -9.38
C ALA A 139 7.40 -7.13 -9.74
N TYR A 140 8.12 -8.28 -9.79
CA TYR A 140 7.53 -9.58 -10.13
C TYR A 140 6.37 -9.98 -9.20
N ALA A 141 6.44 -9.61 -7.91
CA ALA A 141 5.47 -10.09 -6.91
C ALA A 141 4.09 -9.44 -7.02
N TYR A 142 3.99 -8.35 -7.78
CA TYR A 142 2.76 -7.58 -8.00
C TYR A 142 2.60 -7.18 -9.47
N SER A 143 3.06 -8.03 -10.40
CA SER A 143 2.86 -7.88 -11.84
C SER A 143 3.19 -6.47 -12.38
N GLY A 144 4.33 -5.93 -11.95
CA GLY A 144 4.88 -4.66 -12.42
C GLY A 144 4.90 -3.56 -11.37
N PHE A 145 4.39 -3.82 -10.16
CA PHE A 145 4.50 -2.89 -9.04
C PHE A 145 5.55 -3.35 -8.02
N SER A 146 6.51 -2.49 -7.74
CA SER A 146 7.49 -2.69 -6.67
C SER A 146 7.01 -2.01 -5.37
N PRO A 147 6.82 -2.75 -4.26
CA PRO A 147 6.45 -2.15 -2.99
C PRO A 147 7.50 -1.17 -2.48
N LEU A 148 7.04 0.03 -2.11
CA LEU A 148 7.91 1.10 -1.60
C LEU A 148 8.78 0.63 -0.43
N LEU A 149 8.20 -0.13 0.52
CA LEU A 149 8.95 -0.64 1.67
C LEU A 149 10.15 -1.48 1.21
N CYS A 150 9.95 -2.41 0.28
CA CYS A 150 11.02 -3.27 -0.21
C CYS A 150 12.11 -2.47 -0.95
N LYS A 151 11.73 -1.46 -1.75
CA LYS A 151 12.68 -0.55 -2.42
C LYS A 151 13.49 0.31 -1.45
N ILE A 152 12.84 0.81 -0.39
CA ILE A 152 13.51 1.54 0.69
C ILE A 152 14.53 0.64 1.42
N LEU A 153 14.17 -0.62 1.70
CA LEU A 153 15.08 -1.59 2.31
C LEU A 153 16.24 -1.98 1.38
N GLU A 154 15.99 -2.10 0.08
CA GLU A 154 17.02 -2.33 -0.95
C GLU A 154 18.05 -1.21 -0.97
N GLU A 155 17.59 0.05 -0.98
CA GLU A 155 18.47 1.21 -0.88
C GLU A 155 19.27 1.19 0.43
N GLY A 156 18.60 0.91 1.56
CA GLY A 156 19.21 0.80 2.88
C GLY A 156 20.34 -0.24 2.92
N ASP A 157 20.10 -1.45 2.41
CA ASP A 157 21.14 -2.49 2.35
C ASP A 157 22.29 -2.11 1.39
N ARG A 158 21.97 -1.51 0.24
CA ARG A 158 22.97 -1.05 -0.74
C ARG A 158 23.94 -0.02 -0.13
N VAL A 159 23.43 0.96 0.63
CA VAL A 159 24.25 1.98 1.30
C VAL A 159 24.72 1.56 2.69
N LYS A 160 24.46 0.31 3.09
CA LYS A 160 24.79 -0.25 4.41
C LYS A 160 24.28 0.63 5.55
N TRP A 161 23.07 1.16 5.37
CA TRP A 161 22.34 2.02 6.31
C TRP A 161 23.06 3.33 6.66
N ALA A 162 24.05 3.73 5.85
CA ALA A 162 24.73 5.01 6.03
C ALA A 162 23.75 6.18 5.80
N GLY A 163 23.77 7.17 6.69
CA GLY A 163 22.92 8.37 6.61
C GLY A 163 21.46 8.15 7.01
N TRP A 164 21.07 6.94 7.43
CA TRP A 164 19.73 6.67 7.94
C TRP A 164 19.54 7.28 9.33
N PRO A 165 18.34 7.80 9.66
CA PRO A 165 18.06 8.31 10.99
C PRO A 165 18.31 7.23 12.05
N LYS A 166 19.21 7.50 12.98
CA LYS A 166 19.50 6.61 14.11
C LYS A 166 18.74 7.10 15.33
N THR A 167 17.90 6.24 15.90
CA THR A 167 17.34 6.47 17.24
C THR A 167 18.30 5.86 18.24
N MET A 168 19.06 6.71 18.94
CA MET A 168 20.01 6.28 19.97
C MET A 168 19.25 6.11 21.29
N LEU A 169 19.39 4.96 21.93
CA LEU A 169 18.86 4.71 23.27
C LEU A 169 20.05 4.76 24.26
N GLY A 170 20.23 5.87 24.97
CA GLY A 170 21.28 6.03 25.99
C GLY A 170 22.48 6.88 25.56
N GLU A 171 23.57 6.81 26.34
CA GLU A 171 24.82 7.56 26.11
C GLU A 171 25.56 7.01 24.89
N ASP A 172 25.64 7.83 23.83
CA ASP A 172 26.57 7.92 22.68
C ASP A 172 27.22 6.67 22.03
N LEU A 173 26.98 5.44 22.51
CA LEU A 173 27.31 4.24 21.78
C LEU A 173 26.28 4.08 20.67
N ASP A 174 26.73 4.29 19.43
CA ASP A 174 26.06 3.77 18.26
C ASP A 174 25.78 2.28 18.50
N PRO A 175 24.51 1.84 18.70
CA PRO A 175 24.19 0.43 18.92
C PRO A 175 24.51 -0.43 17.68
N ILE A 176 24.90 0.23 16.58
CA ILE A 176 25.29 -0.33 15.29
C ILE A 176 26.83 -0.33 15.11
N SER A 177 27.60 0.27 16.04
CA SER A 177 29.07 0.37 15.95
C SER A 177 29.73 -1.01 15.93
N ASP A 178 29.26 -1.91 16.78
CA ASP A 178 29.64 -3.33 16.72
C ASP A 178 28.72 -4.04 15.73
N LYS A 179 29.05 -3.93 14.44
CA LYS A 179 28.37 -4.71 13.39
C LYS A 179 28.55 -6.19 13.71
N ASP A 180 27.49 -6.83 14.21
CA ASP A 180 27.44 -8.29 14.22
C ASP A 180 27.55 -8.76 12.75
N PRO A 181 28.56 -9.59 12.39
CA PRO A 181 28.70 -10.10 11.03
C PRO A 181 27.51 -10.98 10.58
N ARG A 182 26.58 -11.31 11.48
CA ARG A 182 25.45 -12.22 11.25
C ARG A 182 24.29 -11.63 10.44
N GLY A 183 24.28 -10.32 10.13
CA GLY A 183 23.30 -9.69 9.23
C GLY A 183 22.34 -8.70 9.91
N THR A 184 21.47 -8.07 9.12
CA THR A 184 20.51 -7.05 9.58
C THR A 184 19.20 -7.67 10.06
N CYS A 185 18.67 -7.21 11.20
CA CYS A 185 17.32 -7.52 11.65
C CYS A 185 16.38 -6.36 11.29
N ILE A 186 15.21 -6.68 10.74
CA ILE A 186 14.15 -5.71 10.44
C ILE A 186 12.95 -5.97 11.33
N PHE A 187 12.43 -4.91 11.94
CA PHE A 187 11.15 -4.92 12.63
C PHE A 187 10.16 -3.96 11.98
N VAL A 188 9.10 -4.51 11.37
CA VAL A 188 8.05 -3.73 10.69
C VAL A 188 6.86 -3.53 11.64
N ILE A 189 6.68 -2.29 12.10
CA ILE A 189 5.54 -1.87 12.92
C ILE A 189 4.35 -1.53 12.02
N GLY A 190 3.15 -1.99 12.37
CA GLY A 190 1.92 -1.79 11.60
C GLY A 190 1.59 -2.93 10.64
N GLY A 191 2.52 -3.86 10.47
CA GLY A 191 2.31 -5.12 9.78
C GLY A 191 3.00 -5.24 8.42
N LEU A 192 3.27 -6.48 8.02
CA LEU A 192 3.93 -6.84 6.77
C LEU A 192 3.06 -7.84 5.98
N THR A 193 3.00 -7.67 4.66
CA THR A 193 2.32 -8.63 3.79
C THR A 193 3.23 -9.82 3.46
N ARG A 194 2.62 -10.97 3.14
CA ARG A 194 3.39 -12.17 2.74
C ARG A 194 4.25 -11.92 1.49
N SER A 195 3.74 -11.14 0.54
CA SER A 195 4.49 -10.80 -0.66
C SER A 195 5.68 -9.87 -0.37
N GLU A 196 5.51 -8.85 0.48
CA GLU A 196 6.65 -8.02 0.93
C GLU A 196 7.70 -8.88 1.67
N MET A 197 7.28 -9.81 2.51
CA MET A 197 8.18 -10.74 3.19
C MET A 197 8.94 -11.65 2.20
N ALA A 198 8.27 -12.19 1.18
CA ALA A 198 8.90 -13.02 0.16
C ALA A 198 9.92 -12.21 -0.66
N LEU A 199 9.58 -10.98 -1.02
CA LEU A 199 10.49 -10.07 -1.73
C LEU A 199 11.76 -9.79 -0.93
N ILE A 200 11.62 -9.46 0.36
CA ILE A 200 12.76 -9.19 1.23
C ILE A 200 13.66 -10.43 1.33
N ARG A 201 13.07 -11.61 1.53
CA ARG A 201 13.85 -12.86 1.67
C ARG A 201 14.65 -13.22 0.43
N GLU A 202 14.06 -13.05 -0.75
CA GLU A 202 14.70 -13.45 -2.01
C GLU A 202 15.75 -12.42 -2.47
N ASN A 203 15.47 -11.13 -2.31
CA ASN A 203 16.29 -10.08 -2.92
C ASN A 203 17.34 -9.49 -1.98
N LEU A 204 17.20 -9.67 -0.65
CA LEU A 204 18.03 -9.00 0.33
C LEU A 204 18.68 -10.01 1.30
N PRO A 205 19.71 -10.75 0.85
CA PRO A 205 20.31 -11.85 1.61
C PRO A 205 21.02 -11.39 2.90
N ASN A 206 21.36 -10.10 3.00
CA ASN A 206 21.98 -9.54 4.20
C ASN A 206 20.99 -9.36 5.37
N ILE A 207 19.68 -9.46 5.12
CA ILE A 207 18.66 -9.37 6.15
C ILE A 207 18.42 -10.77 6.73
N ALA A 208 18.99 -11.00 7.91
CA ALA A 208 18.96 -12.31 8.58
C ALA A 208 17.62 -12.60 9.27
N LEU A 209 16.94 -11.56 9.76
CA LEU A 209 15.69 -11.71 10.51
C LEU A 209 14.67 -10.65 10.11
N ILE A 210 13.45 -11.10 9.81
CA ILE A 210 12.30 -10.23 9.54
C ILE A 210 11.27 -10.48 10.64
N THR A 211 10.99 -9.43 11.39
CA THR A 211 9.97 -9.42 12.44
C THR A 211 8.93 -8.36 12.11
N THR A 212 7.69 -8.59 12.53
CA THR A 212 6.61 -7.65 12.30
C THR A 212 5.57 -7.75 13.40
N SER A 213 4.89 -6.65 13.71
CA SER A 213 3.81 -6.66 14.70
C SER A 213 2.59 -7.49 14.25
N ALA A 214 2.36 -7.65 12.94
CA ALA A 214 1.25 -8.43 12.41
C ALA A 214 1.47 -8.87 10.95
N LEU A 215 0.94 -10.04 10.58
CA LEU A 215 0.81 -10.44 9.18
C LEU A 215 -0.51 -9.93 8.60
N ILE A 216 -0.42 -8.94 7.72
CA ILE A 216 -1.57 -8.18 7.23
C ILE A 216 -1.91 -8.48 5.77
N THR A 217 -3.16 -8.23 5.41
CA THR A 217 -3.69 -8.18 4.04
C THR A 217 -4.59 -6.96 3.91
N GLY A 218 -4.97 -6.58 2.69
CA GLY A 218 -5.90 -5.46 2.49
C GLY A 218 -7.22 -5.65 3.26
N ASP A 219 -7.78 -6.86 3.22
CA ASP A 219 -9.05 -7.14 3.92
C ASP A 219 -8.86 -7.20 5.43
N LYS A 220 -7.74 -7.78 5.91
CA LYS A 220 -7.43 -7.76 7.36
C LYS A 220 -7.26 -6.33 7.86
N LEU A 221 -6.62 -5.44 7.10
CA LEU A 221 -6.52 -4.04 7.48
C LEU A 221 -7.93 -3.45 7.62
N LEU A 222 -8.74 -3.53 6.56
CA LEU A 222 -10.05 -2.88 6.54
C LEU A 222 -11.03 -3.48 7.56
N ASN A 223 -10.96 -4.78 7.82
CA ASN A 223 -11.83 -5.44 8.80
C ASN A 223 -11.49 -5.06 10.24
N ASN A 224 -10.24 -4.66 10.52
CA ASN A 224 -9.85 -4.18 11.84
C ASN A 224 -10.19 -2.69 12.08
N ILE A 225 -10.73 -1.98 11.07
CA ILE A 225 -11.25 -0.62 11.23
C ILE A 225 -12.66 -0.69 11.81
N THR A 226 -12.77 -1.02 13.09
CA THR A 226 -14.07 -1.21 13.77
C THR A 226 -14.39 -0.08 14.74
N ASN A 227 -13.42 0.40 15.53
CA ASN A 227 -13.63 1.39 16.59
C ASN A 227 -12.55 2.50 16.58
N ILE A 228 -12.88 3.65 15.97
CA ILE A 228 -12.19 4.95 16.12
C ILE A 228 -13.28 5.99 16.33
#